data_AF-A0A7K2EGR6-F1
#
_entry.id   AF-A0A7K2EGR6-F1
#
_cell.length_a   1.000
_cell.length_b   1.000
_cell.length_c   1.000
_cell.angle_alpha   90.00
_cell.angle_beta   90.00
_cell.angle_gamma   90.00
#
_symmetry.space_group_name_H-M   'P 1'
#
loop_
_entity.id
_entity.type
_entity.pdbx_description
1 polymer ?
#
loop_
_entity_poly.entity_id
_entity_poly.type
_entity_poly.pdbx_seq_one_letter_code
_entity_poly.pdbx_strand_id
1 'polypeptide(L)'
;MVFLGYGFTPTRGALIKIMRAGWARWTIENETFKALRNQGYHFGNNFGQGQKHLSSVFANLMVLAFLIDQIELRCSGLFRDALARSKLIKYFREKARDTLREFITDSWDVSCSSIVEGYNIRLRIDSS
;
A
#
# COMPACT_ATOMS: atom_id res chain seq x y z
N MET A 1 8.43 -27.13 -44.35
CA MET A 1 8.80 -26.94 -42.93
C MET A 1 9.73 -25.74 -42.84
N VAL A 2 9.17 -24.55 -42.59
CA VAL A 2 9.92 -23.30 -42.46
C VAL A 2 9.60 -22.76 -41.06
N PHE A 3 10.53 -22.95 -40.12
CA PHE A 3 10.50 -22.26 -38.84
C PHE A 3 11.04 -20.85 -39.07
N LEU A 4 10.15 -19.86 -39.18
CA LEU A 4 10.53 -18.46 -39.10
C LEU A 4 10.90 -18.14 -37.65
N GLY A 5 12.20 -18.04 -37.39
CA GLY A 5 12.76 -17.64 -36.11
C GLY A 5 12.59 -16.14 -35.86
N TYR A 6 11.59 -15.76 -35.07
CA TYR A 6 11.57 -14.47 -34.40
C TYR A 6 12.24 -14.62 -33.03
N GLY A 7 13.56 -14.52 -33.01
CA GLY A 7 14.33 -14.41 -31.78
C GLY A 7 14.10 -13.04 -31.14
N PHE A 8 13.11 -12.93 -30.25
CA PHE A 8 13.03 -11.77 -29.35
C PHE A 8 14.17 -11.88 -28.35
N THR A 9 15.28 -11.17 -28.58
CA THR A 9 16.35 -11.01 -27.59
C THR A 9 16.00 -9.81 -26.70
N PRO A 10 15.46 -10.02 -25.49
CA PRO A 10 15.16 -8.91 -24.60
C PRO A 10 16.44 -8.16 -24.27
N THR A 11 16.45 -6.84 -24.52
CA THR A 11 17.56 -5.97 -24.12
C THR A 11 17.82 -6.13 -22.62
N ARG A 12 19.09 -6.06 -22.17
CA ARG A 12 19.48 -6.24 -20.76
C ARG A 12 18.60 -5.45 -19.77
N GLY A 13 18.21 -4.22 -20.13
CA GLY A 13 17.30 -3.39 -19.33
C GLY A 13 15.88 -3.95 -19.21
N ALA A 14 15.34 -4.58 -20.26
CA ALA A 14 14.04 -5.26 -20.23
C ALA A 14 14.10 -6.51 -19.34
N LEU A 15 15.17 -7.28 -19.44
CA LEU A 15 15.38 -8.48 -18.61
C LEU A 15 15.44 -8.13 -17.11
N ILE A 16 16.16 -7.07 -16.75
CA ILE A 16 16.23 -6.59 -15.36
C ILE A 16 14.85 -6.15 -14.83
N LYS A 17 14.05 -5.46 -15.66
CA LYS A 17 12.68 -5.07 -15.29
C LYS A 17 11.78 -6.28 -15.05
N ILE A 18 11.85 -7.28 -15.93
CA ILE A 18 11.08 -8.54 -15.80
C ILE A 18 11.49 -9.29 -14.54
N MET A 19 12.79 -9.42 -14.26
CA MET A 19 13.27 -10.07 -13.04
C MET A 19 12.82 -9.35 -11.77
N ARG A 20 12.89 -8.01 -11.75
CA ARG A 20 12.39 -7.21 -10.62
C ARG A 20 10.88 -7.38 -10.42
N ALA A 21 10.10 -7.40 -11.50
CA ALA A 21 8.66 -7.64 -11.44
C ALA A 21 8.33 -9.04 -10.94
N GLY A 22 9.07 -10.07 -11.40
CA GLY A 22 8.93 -11.45 -10.93
C GLY A 22 9.28 -11.60 -9.45
N TRP A 23 10.36 -10.96 -8.99
CA TRP A 23 10.73 -10.95 -7.58
C TRP A 23 9.67 -10.26 -6.72
N ALA A 24 9.20 -9.07 -7.13
CA ALA A 24 8.13 -8.37 -6.41
C ALA A 24 6.85 -9.21 -6.33
N ARG A 25 6.45 -9.86 -7.43
CA ARG A 25 5.32 -10.79 -7.44
C ARG A 25 5.53 -11.95 -6.47
N TRP A 26 6.71 -12.58 -6.52
CA TRP A 26 7.04 -13.69 -5.64
C TRP A 26 7.00 -13.29 -4.16
N THR A 27 7.55 -12.13 -3.79
CA THR A 27 7.48 -11.59 -2.42
C THR A 27 6.03 -11.34 -1.98
N ILE A 28 5.18 -10.73 -2.83
CA ILE A 28 3.75 -10.52 -2.53
C ILE A 28 3.04 -11.87 -2.29
N GLU A 29 3.32 -12.87 -3.13
CA GLU A 29 2.73 -14.21 -3.04
C GLU A 29 3.20 -14.98 -1.79
N ASN A 30 4.50 -14.92 -1.48
CA ASN A 30 5.07 -15.70 -0.38
C ASN A 30 4.96 -15.03 1.00
N GLU A 31 4.89 -13.70 1.07
CA GLU A 31 4.82 -12.98 2.34
C GLU A 31 3.39 -12.51 2.61
N THR A 32 2.77 -11.79 1.66
CA THR A 32 1.44 -11.21 1.87
C THR A 32 0.34 -12.26 1.76
N PHE A 33 0.30 -13.06 0.69
CA PHE A 33 -0.73 -14.10 0.54
C PHE A 33 -0.58 -15.26 1.53
N LYS A 34 0.67 -15.61 1.88
CA LYS A 34 0.91 -16.59 2.94
C LYS A 34 0.49 -16.07 4.32
N ALA A 35 0.75 -14.80 4.63
CA ALA A 35 0.25 -14.18 5.85
C ALA A 35 -1.30 -14.11 5.84
N LEU A 36 -1.91 -13.73 4.72
CA LEU A 36 -3.37 -13.72 4.56
C LEU A 36 -3.98 -15.10 4.75
N ARG A 37 -3.33 -16.17 4.29
CA ARG A 37 -3.84 -17.53 4.46
C ARG A 37 -3.61 -18.10 5.86
N ASN A 38 -2.53 -17.70 6.53
CA ASN A 38 -2.07 -18.35 7.78
C ASN A 38 -2.24 -17.50 9.05
N GLN A 39 -2.43 -16.17 8.97
CA GLN A 39 -2.58 -15.27 10.14
C GLN A 39 -4.04 -15.00 10.52
N GLY A 40 -4.91 -16.02 10.43
CA GLY A 40 -6.27 -15.94 10.99
C GLY A 40 -7.32 -15.26 10.11
N TYR A 41 -6.96 -14.70 8.96
CA TYR A 41 -7.94 -14.48 7.90
C TYR A 41 -8.24 -15.84 7.26
N HIS A 42 -9.28 -16.54 7.73
CA HIS A 42 -9.67 -17.85 7.22
C HIS A 42 -10.23 -17.77 5.77
N PHE A 43 -9.45 -17.29 4.81
CA PHE A 43 -9.78 -17.30 3.38
C PHE A 43 -9.83 -18.73 2.80
N GLY A 44 -9.24 -19.72 3.50
CA GLY A 44 -9.21 -21.13 3.10
C GLY A 44 -10.41 -21.96 3.56
N ASN A 45 -11.13 -21.53 4.60
CA ASN A 45 -12.40 -22.16 4.98
C ASN A 45 -13.53 -21.32 4.41
N ASN A 46 -14.16 -21.85 3.35
CA ASN A 46 -15.50 -21.41 2.96
C ASN A 46 -16.38 -21.48 4.21
N PHE A 47 -16.76 -20.33 4.77
CA PHE A 47 -17.76 -20.24 5.83
C PHE A 47 -19.02 -20.92 5.30
N GLY A 48 -19.26 -22.15 5.77
CA GLY A 48 -20.43 -22.94 5.42
C GLY A 48 -21.69 -22.15 5.77
N GLN A 49 -22.60 -22.07 4.81
CA GLN A 49 -23.93 -21.42 4.90
C GLN A 49 -23.91 -19.90 5.15
N GLY A 50 -23.90 -19.13 4.05
CA GLY A 50 -24.36 -17.73 4.00
C GLY A 50 -23.32 -16.68 3.59
N GLN A 51 -22.02 -16.94 3.82
CA GLN A 51 -20.96 -15.93 3.68
C GLN A 51 -19.94 -16.26 2.56
N LYS A 52 -20.37 -16.95 1.49
CA LYS A 52 -19.51 -17.33 0.35
C LYS A 52 -18.86 -16.13 -0.36
N HIS A 53 -19.48 -14.96 -0.28
CA HIS A 53 -18.96 -13.75 -0.91
C HIS A 53 -18.15 -12.87 0.04
N LEU A 54 -18.19 -13.07 1.35
CA LEU A 54 -17.54 -12.16 2.31
C LEU A 54 -16.01 -12.19 2.18
N SER A 55 -15.45 -13.39 2.05
CA SER A 55 -14.03 -13.62 1.76
C SER A 55 -13.62 -12.96 0.44
N SER A 56 -14.40 -13.15 -0.63
CA SER A 56 -14.14 -12.52 -1.93
C SER A 56 -14.28 -10.98 -1.88
N VAL A 57 -15.27 -10.46 -1.15
CA VAL A 57 -15.50 -9.03 -0.95
C VAL A 57 -14.34 -8.40 -0.17
N PHE A 58 -13.84 -9.04 0.90
CA PHE A 58 -12.65 -8.55 1.61
C PHE A 58 -11.39 -8.58 0.74
N ALA A 59 -11.20 -9.61 -0.08
CA ALA A 59 -10.10 -9.64 -1.04
C ALA A 59 -10.22 -8.49 -2.07
N ASN A 60 -11.41 -8.26 -2.60
CA ASN A 60 -11.67 -7.16 -3.53
C ASN A 60 -11.48 -5.78 -2.88
N LEU A 61 -11.95 -5.59 -1.64
CA LEU A 61 -11.73 -4.36 -0.87
C LEU A 61 -10.24 -4.13 -0.59
N MET A 62 -9.47 -5.19 -0.35
CA MET A 62 -8.02 -5.09 -0.16
C MET A 62 -7.31 -4.63 -1.43
N VAL A 63 -7.62 -5.26 -2.59
CA VAL A 63 -7.08 -4.85 -3.89
C VAL A 63 -7.51 -3.42 -4.23
N LEU A 64 -8.75 -3.04 -3.91
CA LEU A 64 -9.26 -1.69 -4.10
C LEU A 64 -8.53 -0.66 -3.22
N ALA A 65 -8.30 -0.96 -1.94
CA ALA A 65 -7.53 -0.09 -1.05
C ALA A 65 -6.10 0.11 -1.56
N PHE A 66 -5.45 -0.96 -2.04
CA PHE A 66 -4.14 -0.85 -2.68
C PHE A 66 -4.19 0.01 -3.96
N LEU A 67 -5.22 -0.15 -4.79
CA LEU A 67 -5.37 0.65 -6.00
C LEU A 67 -5.52 2.15 -5.67
N ILE A 68 -6.33 2.48 -4.66
CA ILE A 68 -6.51 3.86 -4.18
C ILE A 68 -5.18 4.41 -3.67
N ASP A 69 -4.44 3.65 -2.85
CA ASP A 69 -3.10 4.05 -2.39
C ASP A 69 -2.13 4.32 -3.56
N GLN A 70 -2.20 3.53 -4.64
CA GLN A 70 -1.36 3.75 -5.83
C GLN A 70 -1.80 4.97 -6.66
N ILE A 71 -3.11 5.27 -6.71
CA ILE A 71 -3.65 6.44 -7.41
C ILE A 71 -3.22 7.71 -6.66
N GLU A 72 -3.39 7.75 -5.33
CA GLU A 72 -2.95 8.86 -4.48
C GLU A 72 -1.46 9.15 -4.64
N LEU A 73 -0.62 8.10 -4.63
CA LEU A 73 0.81 8.25 -4.83
C LEU A 73 1.18 8.88 -6.20
N ARG A 74 0.35 8.66 -7.23
CA ARG A 74 0.59 9.21 -8.58
C ARG A 74 0.02 10.62 -8.75
N CYS A 75 -1.14 10.88 -8.18
CA CYS A 75 -1.88 12.13 -8.37
C CYS A 75 -1.47 13.22 -7.39
N SER A 76 -1.13 12.87 -6.14
CA SER A 76 -0.83 13.84 -5.09
C SER A 76 0.67 14.07 -4.93
N GLY A 77 1.09 15.33 -5.03
CA GLY A 77 2.45 15.76 -4.65
C GLY A 77 2.62 15.75 -3.13
N LEU A 78 1.63 16.28 -2.40
CA LEU A 78 1.63 16.37 -0.94
C LEU A 78 1.73 15.00 -0.27
N PHE A 79 1.02 14.00 -0.79
CA PHE A 79 1.12 12.63 -0.27
C PHE A 79 2.54 12.05 -0.45
N ARG A 80 3.18 12.32 -1.60
CA ARG A 80 4.57 11.89 -1.84
C ARG A 80 5.54 12.59 -0.90
N ASP A 81 5.34 13.87 -0.64
CA ASP A 81 6.19 14.64 0.29
C ASP A 81 6.01 14.15 1.73
N ALA A 82 4.78 13.85 2.14
CA ALA A 82 4.46 13.28 3.45
C ALA A 82 5.11 11.90 3.65
N LEU A 83 5.06 11.07 2.61
CA LEU A 83 5.69 9.75 2.58
C LEU A 83 7.23 9.88 2.64
N ALA A 84 7.81 10.80 1.86
CA ALA A 84 9.24 11.06 1.86
C ALA A 84 9.73 11.53 3.24
N ARG A 85 8.98 12.41 3.91
CA ARG A 85 9.28 12.87 5.28
C ARG A 85 9.19 11.74 6.32
N SER A 86 8.34 10.74 6.08
CA SER A 86 8.14 9.60 6.98
C SER A 86 9.18 8.49 6.83
N LYS A 87 10.06 8.56 5.80
CA LYS A 87 11.15 7.61 5.47
C LYS A 87 10.71 6.19 5.10
N LEU A 88 9.77 5.60 5.83
CA LEU A 88 9.18 4.29 5.55
C LEU A 88 7.65 4.40 5.52
N ILE A 89 7.02 3.60 4.65
CA ILE A 89 5.56 3.56 4.50
C ILE A 89 4.85 3.13 5.79
N LYS A 90 5.49 2.31 6.62
CA LYS A 90 4.97 1.92 7.94
C LYS A 90 4.74 3.13 8.84
N TYR A 91 5.75 4.00 8.95
CA TYR A 91 5.67 5.21 9.79
C TYR A 91 4.68 6.23 9.23
N PHE A 92 4.60 6.36 7.91
CA PHE A 92 3.58 7.19 7.28
C PHE A 92 2.17 6.70 7.67
N ARG A 93 1.91 5.39 7.55
CA ARG A 93 0.62 4.79 7.91
C ARG A 93 0.32 4.91 9.41
N GLU A 94 1.32 4.85 10.28
CA GLU A 94 1.15 5.11 11.72
C GLU A 94 0.74 6.56 11.96
N LYS A 95 1.51 7.54 11.46
CA LYS A 95 1.17 8.96 11.61
C LYS A 95 -0.17 9.34 11.00
N ALA A 96 -0.54 8.76 9.86
CA ALA A 96 -1.84 8.97 9.25
C ALA A 96 -2.97 8.45 10.17
N ARG A 97 -2.79 7.29 10.81
CA ARG A 97 -3.75 6.77 11.79
C ARG A 97 -3.81 7.64 13.05
N ASP A 98 -2.68 8.10 13.54
CA ASP A 98 -2.62 8.96 14.72
C ASP A 98 -3.33 10.29 14.43
N THR A 99 -3.10 10.88 13.26
CA THR A 99 -3.78 12.10 12.81
C THR A 99 -5.29 11.92 12.76
N LEU A 100 -5.78 10.80 12.21
CA LEU A 100 -7.22 10.49 12.15
C LEU A 100 -7.84 10.20 13.52
N ARG A 101 -7.04 9.80 14.52
CA ARG A 101 -7.50 9.52 15.88
C ARG A 101 -7.52 10.77 16.75
N GLU A 102 -6.52 11.62 16.59
CA GLU A 102 -6.29 12.79 17.43
C GLU A 102 -6.98 14.04 16.87
N PHE A 103 -7.20 14.12 15.56
CA PHE A 103 -7.75 15.30 14.89
C PHE A 103 -8.93 14.94 13.99
N ILE A 104 -9.97 15.78 14.04
CA ILE A 104 -11.02 15.79 13.00
C ILE A 104 -10.47 16.66 11.87
N THR A 105 -10.01 16.02 10.79
CA THR A 105 -9.48 16.71 9.61
C THR A 105 -10.58 16.89 8.57
N ASP A 106 -10.75 18.12 8.06
CA ASP A 106 -11.76 18.42 7.04
C ASP A 106 -11.45 17.79 5.68
N SER A 107 -10.17 17.50 5.40
CA SER A 107 -9.74 16.85 4.17
C SER A 107 -8.48 16.01 4.36
N TRP A 108 -8.27 15.09 3.41
CA TRP A 108 -7.06 14.28 3.36
C TRP A 108 -5.79 15.09 3.15
N ASP A 109 -5.88 16.20 2.40
CA ASP A 109 -4.74 17.09 2.15
C ASP A 109 -4.28 17.80 3.42
N VAL A 110 -5.20 18.16 4.31
CA VAL A 110 -4.87 18.74 5.63
C VAL A 110 -4.14 17.72 6.51
N SER A 111 -4.58 16.47 6.48
CA SER A 111 -3.90 15.36 7.17
C SER A 111 -2.49 15.11 6.60
N CYS A 112 -2.32 15.14 5.27
CA CYS A 112 -0.99 15.02 4.67
C CYS A 112 -0.10 16.22 5.01
N SER A 113 -0.66 17.43 5.02
CA SER A 113 0.07 18.66 5.32
C SER A 113 0.58 18.68 6.76
N SER A 114 -0.20 18.20 7.73
CA SER A 114 0.25 18.09 9.13
C SER A 114 1.45 17.12 9.28
N ILE A 115 1.46 16.03 8.50
CA ILE A 115 2.58 15.08 8.44
C ILE A 115 3.80 15.72 7.77
N VAL A 116 3.59 16.48 6.70
CA VAL A 116 4.63 17.19 5.94
C VAL A 116 5.23 18.33 6.72
N GLU A 117 4.48 19.10 7.52
CA GLU A 117 4.98 20.16 8.38
C GLU A 117 5.64 19.58 9.64
N GLY A 118 5.19 18.38 10.01
CA GLY A 118 5.49 17.72 11.28
C GLY A 118 4.82 18.46 12.41
N TYR A 119 4.22 17.71 13.33
CA TYR A 119 3.71 18.23 14.58
C TYR A 119 4.76 19.11 15.28
N ASN A 120 4.70 20.42 15.07
CA ASN A 120 5.31 21.38 15.97
C ASN A 120 4.38 21.42 17.18
N ILE A 121 4.41 20.37 18.00
CA ILE A 121 3.97 20.48 19.38
C ILE A 121 5.04 21.36 20.05
N ARG A 122 4.96 22.68 19.81
CA ARG A 122 5.39 23.62 20.81
C ARG A 122 4.45 23.36 21.96
N LEU A 123 4.88 22.53 22.92
CA LEU A 123 4.35 22.60 24.26
C LEU A 123 4.55 24.05 24.69
N ARG A 124 3.51 24.85 24.52
CA ARG A 124 3.39 26.12 25.21
C ARG A 124 3.19 25.71 26.66
N ILE A 125 4.29 25.41 27.33
CA ILE A 125 4.36 25.45 28.78
C ILE A 125 4.19 26.93 29.08
N ASP A 126 2.94 27.39 29.16
CA ASP A 126 2.64 28.64 29.84
C ASP A 126 2.99 28.36 31.30
N SER A 127 4.23 28.69 31.68
CA SER A 127 4.63 28.92 33.05
C SER A 127 3.91 30.20 33.50
N SER A 128 2.69 30.03 34.03
CA SER A 128 2.04 31.00 34.90
C SER A 128 2.25 30.60 36.35
#